data_AF-A0A0D2MRV4-F1
#
_entry.id   AF-A0A0D2MRV4-F1
#
_cell.length_a   1.000
_cell.length_b   1.000
_cell.length_c   1.000
_cell.angle_alpha   90.00
_cell.angle_beta   90.00
_cell.angle_gamma   90.00
#
_symmetry.space_group_name_H-M   'P 1'
#
loop_
_entity.id
_entity.type
_entity.pdbx_description
1 polymer ?
#
loop_
_entity_poly.entity_id
_entity_poly.type
_entity_poly.pdbx_seq_one_letter_code
_entity_poly.pdbx_strand_id
1 'polypeptide(L)'
;MARSGGSGIRLRQPRRGSSESTLDVRLLSESQRTGGGGALLYDYEYELSSTRGRKRIVNTVSITGSKLYILNGQFKCEKDGCGDDGATQDAIETLRGVAASFDAGVAGK
;
A
#
# COMPACT_ATOMS: atom_id res chain seq x y z
N MET A 1 -0.67 54.20 -26.13
CA MET A 1 0.18 53.82 -24.97
C MET A 1 -0.16 52.39 -24.58
N ALA A 2 0.77 51.45 -24.80
CA ALA A 2 0.60 50.04 -24.52
C ALA A 2 0.82 49.73 -23.03
N ARG A 3 -0.01 48.86 -22.43
CA ARG A 3 0.37 48.07 -21.25
C ARG A 3 -0.04 46.63 -21.44
N SER A 4 0.95 45.86 -21.87
CA SER A 4 1.07 44.41 -21.69
C SER A 4 0.83 44.05 -20.22
N GLY A 5 -0.05 43.08 -19.98
CA GLY A 5 -0.27 42.46 -18.67
C GLY A 5 -0.43 40.96 -18.89
N GLY A 6 0.70 40.25 -18.96
CA GLY A 6 0.77 38.82 -19.25
C GLY A 6 -0.08 37.98 -18.30
N SER A 7 -0.80 37.03 -18.90
CA SER A 7 -1.43 35.89 -18.24
C SER A 7 -0.37 35.07 -17.52
N GLY A 8 -0.16 35.37 -16.24
CA GLY A 8 0.69 34.57 -15.36
C GLY A 8 -0.14 33.45 -14.75
N ILE A 9 0.13 32.21 -15.15
CA ILE A 9 -0.31 31.03 -14.40
C ILE A 9 0.23 31.18 -12.98
N ARG A 10 -0.65 31.55 -12.05
CA ARG A 10 -0.31 31.64 -10.63
C ARG A 10 -0.34 30.21 -10.08
N LEU A 11 0.82 29.53 -10.11
CA LEU A 11 1.02 28.30 -9.35
C LEU A 11 0.60 28.57 -7.90
N ARG A 12 -0.47 27.91 -7.44
CA ARG A 12 -0.90 27.98 -6.05
C ARG A 12 0.31 27.57 -5.20
N GLN A 13 0.69 28.41 -4.25
CA GLN A 13 1.67 28.01 -3.26
C GLN A 13 1.20 26.69 -2.61
N PRO A 14 2.09 25.71 -2.41
CA PRO A 14 1.74 24.52 -1.66
C PRO A 14 1.19 25.00 -0.31
N ARG A 15 -0.02 24.56 0.05
CA ARG A 15 -0.58 24.83 1.37
C ARG A 15 0.46 24.33 2.38
N ARG A 16 0.95 25.21 3.25
CA ARG A 16 1.77 24.80 4.40
C ARG A 16 0.96 23.77 5.18
N GLY A 17 1.40 22.54 5.06
CA GLY A 17 0.67 21.32 5.40
C GLY A 17 1.31 20.11 4.74
N SER A 18 2.58 20.18 4.33
CA SER A 18 3.40 19.02 4.05
C SER A 18 3.89 18.46 5.38
N SER A 19 2.97 18.12 6.29
CA SER A 19 3.28 17.14 7.31
C SER A 19 3.51 15.86 6.54
N GLU A 20 4.75 15.43 6.45
CA GLU A 20 5.12 14.11 5.97
C GLU A 20 4.12 13.12 6.58
N SER A 21 3.27 12.56 5.72
CA SER A 21 2.11 11.84 6.22
C SER A 21 2.53 10.52 6.85
N THR A 22 3.67 9.98 6.41
CA THR A 22 4.34 8.81 6.97
C THR A 22 5.33 9.26 8.03
N LEU A 23 5.24 8.65 9.21
CA LEU A 23 6.17 8.88 10.32
C LEU A 23 7.22 7.77 10.37
N ASP A 24 6.77 6.52 10.24
CA ASP A 24 7.65 5.35 10.35
C ASP A 24 7.03 4.15 9.62
N VAL A 25 7.87 3.22 9.17
CA VAL A 25 7.47 1.97 8.53
C VAL A 25 8.28 0.83 9.14
N ARG A 26 7.59 -0.19 9.63
CA ARG A 26 8.20 -1.39 10.18
C ARG A 26 7.80 -2.61 9.37
N LEU A 27 8.76 -3.19 8.65
CA LEU A 27 8.56 -4.46 7.96
C LEU A 27 8.40 -5.58 9.00
N LEU A 28 7.36 -6.40 8.82
CA LEU A 28 7.04 -7.54 9.68
C LEU A 28 7.40 -8.86 9.03
N SER A 29 7.05 -9.00 7.75
CA SER A 29 7.35 -10.18 6.97
C SER A 29 7.63 -9.82 5.52
N GLU A 30 8.47 -10.63 4.91
CA GLU A 30 8.75 -10.65 3.48
C GLU A 30 8.82 -12.12 3.06
N SER A 31 8.16 -12.46 1.97
CA SER A 31 8.26 -13.78 1.36
C SER A 31 8.03 -13.70 -0.14
N GLN A 32 8.30 -14.81 -0.81
CA GLN A 32 8.00 -14.97 -2.23
C GLN A 32 7.33 -16.32 -2.45
N ARG A 33 6.45 -16.38 -3.45
CA ARG A 33 5.78 -17.60 -3.86
C ARG A 33 5.49 -17.60 -5.36
N THR A 34 5.35 -18.78 -5.93
CA THR A 34 4.87 -18.94 -7.31
C THR A 34 3.37 -19.17 -7.28
N GLY A 35 2.61 -18.36 -8.02
CA GLY A 35 1.17 -18.50 -8.18
C GLY A 35 0.82 -19.76 -8.97
N GLY A 36 -0.45 -20.18 -8.91
CA GLY A 36 -0.96 -21.30 -9.70
C GLY A 36 -0.81 -21.06 -11.21
N GLY A 37 -0.85 -19.81 -11.66
CA GLY A 37 -0.58 -19.40 -13.04
C GLY A 37 0.90 -19.18 -13.37
N GLY A 38 1.83 -19.60 -12.50
CA GLY A 38 3.28 -19.55 -12.74
C GLY A 38 3.95 -18.19 -12.57
N ALA A 39 3.20 -17.16 -12.19
CA ALA A 39 3.77 -15.84 -11.88
C ALA A 39 4.54 -15.87 -10.55
N LEU A 40 5.68 -15.18 -10.48
CA LEU A 40 6.38 -14.95 -9.23
C LEU A 40 5.71 -13.79 -8.48
N LEU A 41 5.31 -14.03 -7.24
CA LEU A 41 4.68 -13.05 -6.35
C LEU A 41 5.58 -12.78 -5.15
N TYR A 42 5.67 -11.52 -4.77
CA TYR A 42 6.40 -11.04 -3.61
C TYR A 42 5.39 -10.51 -2.59
N ASP A 43 5.37 -11.12 -1.42
CA ASP A 43 4.45 -10.80 -0.33
C ASP A 43 5.20 -10.01 0.74
N TYR A 44 4.59 -8.91 1.20
CA TYR A 44 5.12 -8.04 2.24
C TYR A 44 4.03 -7.75 3.26
N GLU A 45 4.39 -7.80 4.53
CA GLU A 45 3.56 -7.28 5.61
C GLU A 45 4.34 -6.22 6.38
N TYR A 46 3.73 -5.05 6.60
CA TYR A 46 4.37 -3.97 7.34
C TYR A 46 3.37 -3.14 8.13
N GLU A 47 3.86 -2.51 9.18
CA GLU A 47 3.15 -1.47 9.89
C GLU A 47 3.57 -0.09 9.37
N LEU A 48 2.57 0.73 9.07
CA LEU A 48 2.75 2.10 8.64
C LEU A 48 2.23 3.02 9.75
N SER A 49 3.14 3.75 10.39
CA SER A 49 2.79 4.83 11.30
C SER A 49 2.70 6.13 10.52
N SER A 50 1.62 6.86 10.71
CA SER A 50 1.31 8.08 9.97
C SER A 50 0.81 9.16 10.93
N THR A 51 0.85 10.43 10.52
CA THR A 51 0.22 11.52 11.28
C THR A 51 -1.30 11.36 11.43
N ARG A 52 -1.91 10.45 10.66
CA ARG A 52 -3.36 10.13 10.67
C ARG A 52 -3.70 8.81 11.36
N GLY A 53 -2.72 8.18 12.02
CA GLY A 53 -2.87 6.90 12.72
C GLY A 53 -2.00 5.79 12.15
N ARG A 54 -2.02 4.64 12.81
CA ARG A 54 -1.25 3.45 12.42
C ARG A 54 -2.09 2.50 11.58
N LYS A 55 -1.45 1.81 10.64
CA LYS A 55 -2.07 0.78 9.81
C LYS A 55 -1.21 -0.47 9.76
N ARG A 56 -1.87 -1.63 9.60
CA ARG A 56 -1.25 -2.86 9.12
C ARG A 56 -1.50 -2.96 7.61
N ILE A 57 -0.46 -3.19 6.84
CA ILE A 57 -0.53 -3.35 5.39
C ILE A 57 -0.07 -4.76 5.02
N VAL A 58 -0.89 -5.47 4.26
CA VAL A 58 -0.55 -6.73 3.59
C VAL A 58 -0.49 -6.44 2.10
N ASN A 59 0.64 -6.70 1.47
CA ASN A 59 0.92 -6.31 0.10
C ASN A 59 1.43 -7.51 -0.69
N THR A 60 0.94 -7.68 -1.91
CA THR A 60 1.47 -8.66 -2.86
C THR A 60 1.79 -7.98 -4.18
N VAL A 61 2.98 -8.20 -4.71
CA VAL A 61 3.47 -7.60 -5.95
C VAL A 61 3.87 -8.69 -6.95
N SER A 62 3.50 -8.52 -8.21
CA SER A 62 3.94 -9.41 -9.29
C SER A 62 4.10 -8.67 -10.61
N ILE A 63 5.01 -9.13 -11.46
CA ILE A 63 5.18 -8.65 -12.82
C ILE A 63 4.98 -9.82 -13.78
N THR A 64 4.02 -9.69 -14.70
CA THR A 64 3.73 -10.69 -15.73
C THR A 64 3.14 -10.03 -16.96
N GLY A 65 3.43 -10.56 -18.16
CA GLY A 65 2.92 -10.01 -19.42
C GLY A 65 3.23 -8.51 -19.63
N SER A 66 4.39 -8.04 -19.15
CA SER A 66 4.79 -6.62 -19.16
C SER A 66 3.86 -5.69 -18.36
N LYS A 67 3.14 -6.22 -17.37
CA LYS A 67 2.26 -5.47 -16.47
C LYS A 67 2.67 -5.71 -15.01
N LEU A 68 2.67 -4.63 -14.23
CA LEU A 68 2.87 -4.67 -12.78
C LEU A 68 1.52 -4.76 -12.08
N TYR A 69 1.36 -5.76 -11.22
CA TYR A 69 0.18 -5.97 -10.40
C TYR A 69 0.54 -5.77 -8.94
N ILE A 70 -0.28 -5.01 -8.23
CA ILE A 70 -0.11 -4.71 -6.81
C ILE A 70 -1.45 -4.92 -6.12
N LEU A 71 -1.49 -5.86 -5.17
CA LEU A 71 -2.56 -5.97 -4.20
C LEU A 71 -2.15 -5.24 -2.93
N ASN A 72 -3.02 -4.35 -2.44
CA ASN A 72 -2.80 -3.62 -1.20
C ASN A 72 -4.01 -3.79 -0.27
N GLY A 73 -3.85 -4.66 0.73
CA GLY A 73 -4.78 -4.80 1.85
C GLY A 73 -4.33 -3.89 3.01
N GLN A 74 -5.25 -3.10 3.55
CA GLN A 74 -4.95 -2.20 4.67
C GLN A 74 -5.97 -2.35 5.79
N PHE A 75 -5.48 -2.44 7.01
CA PHE A 75 -6.29 -2.38 8.23
C PHE A 75 -5.84 -1.19 9.07
N LYS A 76 -6.79 -0.38 9.53
CA LYS A 76 -6.50 0.75 10.42
C LYS A 76 -6.45 0.23 11.85
N CYS A 77 -5.31 0.43 12.49
CA CYS A 77 -5.10 -0.01 13.86
C CYS A 77 -5.51 1.07 14.86
N GLU A 78 -5.63 0.67 16.12
CA GLU A 78 -5.85 1.61 17.21
C GLU A 78 -4.59 2.46 17.48
N LYS A 79 -4.72 3.44 18.37
CA LYS A 79 -3.69 4.44 18.63
C LYS A 79 -2.38 3.82 19.14
N ASP A 80 -2.48 2.75 19.94
CA ASP A 80 -1.33 2.13 20.60
C ASP A 80 -0.66 1.06 19.73
N GLY A 81 -1.39 0.53 18.73
CA GLY A 81 -0.83 -0.40 17.76
C GLY A 81 -1.87 -1.30 17.10
N CYS A 82 -1.38 -2.17 16.24
CA CYS A 82 -2.14 -3.34 15.78
C CYS A 82 -1.93 -4.40 16.87
N GLY A 83 -2.72 -4.32 17.94
CA GLY A 83 -2.57 -5.17 19.11
C GLY A 83 -2.97 -6.63 18.84
N ASP A 84 -2.92 -7.44 19.89
CA ASP A 84 -3.29 -8.86 19.85
C ASP A 84 -4.76 -9.10 20.16
N ASP A 85 -5.61 -8.07 20.00
CA ASP A 85 -7.05 -8.24 20.15
C ASP A 85 -7.57 -9.16 19.04
N GLY A 86 -8.49 -10.06 19.41
CA GLY A 86 -8.96 -11.11 18.50
C GLY A 86 -9.58 -10.56 17.21
N ALA A 87 -10.31 -9.45 17.28
CA ALA A 87 -10.98 -8.86 16.12
C ALA A 87 -9.99 -8.27 15.10
N THR A 88 -8.94 -7.59 15.58
CA THR A 88 -7.84 -7.07 14.76
C THR A 88 -7.09 -8.22 14.10
N GLN A 89 -6.79 -9.28 14.84
CA GLN A 89 -6.10 -10.45 14.30
C GLN A 89 -6.96 -11.16 13.25
N ASP A 90 -8.26 -11.34 13.49
CA ASP A 90 -9.19 -11.94 12.52
C ASP A 90 -9.27 -11.11 11.23
N ALA A 91 -9.29 -9.78 11.34
CA ALA A 91 -9.30 -8.88 10.18
C ALA A 91 -7.98 -8.95 9.39
N ILE A 92 -6.84 -8.96 10.08
CA ILE A 92 -5.52 -9.11 9.45
C ILE A 92 -5.39 -10.49 8.80
N GLU A 93 -5.87 -11.54 9.44
CA GLU A 93 -5.85 -12.90 8.90
C GLU A 93 -6.72 -13.02 7.65
N THR A 94 -7.87 -12.35 7.64
CA THR A 94 -8.69 -12.23 6.43
C THR A 94 -7.91 -11.56 5.29
N LEU A 95 -7.18 -10.47 5.57
CA LEU A 95 -6.34 -9.80 4.57
C LEU A 95 -5.21 -10.72 4.07
N ARG A 96 -4.61 -11.52 4.96
CA ARG A 96 -3.60 -12.52 4.58
C ARG A 96 -4.20 -13.61 3.71
N GLY A 97 -5.40 -14.09 4.00
CA GLY A 97 -6.10 -15.05 3.14
C GLY A 97 -6.39 -14.49 1.75
N VAL A 98 -6.85 -13.25 1.67
CA VAL A 98 -7.04 -12.54 0.39
C VAL A 98 -5.71 -12.41 -0.36
N ALA A 99 -4.64 -11.99 0.32
CA ALA A 99 -3.32 -11.88 -0.30
C ALA A 99 -2.78 -13.24 -0.77
N ALA A 100 -2.97 -14.32 0.00
CA ALA A 100 -2.54 -15.67 -0.34
C ALA A 100 -3.29 -16.25 -1.56
N SER A 101 -4.56 -15.89 -1.74
CA SER A 101 -5.37 -16.28 -2.90
C SER A 101 -5.13 -15.44 -4.15
N PHE A 102 -4.40 -14.33 -4.04
CA PHE A 102 -4.06 -13.50 -5.19
C PHE A 102 -3.13 -14.24 -6.16
N ASP A 103 -3.47 -14.22 -7.44
CA ASP A 103 -2.66 -14.72 -8.53
C ASP A 103 -2.77 -13.77 -9.73
N ALA A 104 -1.62 -13.41 -10.29
CA ALA A 104 -1.52 -12.59 -11.49
C ALA A 104 -1.16 -13.43 -12.73
N GLY A 105 -0.79 -14.69 -12.54
CA GLY A 105 -0.43 -15.60 -13.62
C GLY A 105 -1.63 -15.92 -14.51
N VAL A 106 -1.35 -16.17 -15.78
CA VAL A 106 -2.34 -16.67 -16.71
C VAL A 106 -2.15 -18.18 -16.72
N ALA A 107 -3.10 -18.94 -16.14
CA ALA A 107 -3.10 -20.39 -16.28
C ALA A 107 -2.97 -20.73 -17.77
N GLY A 108 -2.02 -21.61 -18.09
CA GLY A 108 -1.48 -21.80 -19.43
C GLY A 108 -2.52 -21.77 -20.54
N LYS A 109 -2.17 -21.03 -21.60
CA LYS A 109 -2.66 -21.37 -22.94
C LYS A 109 -2.15 -22.75 -23.33
#